data_AF-A0AAE3UC16-F1
#
_entry.id   AF-A0AAE3UC16-F1
#
_cell.length_a   1.000
_cell.length_b   1.000
_cell.length_c   1.000
_cell.angle_alpha   90.00
_cell.angle_beta   90.00
_cell.angle_gamma   90.00
#
_symmetry.space_group_name_H-M   'P 1'
#
loop_
_entity.id
_entity.type
_entity.pdbx_description
1 polymer ?
#
loop_
_entity_poly.entity_id
_entity_poly.type
_entity_poly.pdbx_seq_one_letter_code
_entity_poly.pdbx_strand_id
1 'polypeptide(L)'
;MSHNLHFWMCFSESGRKVILSVLCSVILSNGMVVCNQAIGQNIAQHVSQNSEPQIIDTDLNRIQVDSVITPVQRASPIAIATYKKSPIYIKVTYGQPMKRGREIFGKLEPYGQLWRTGSNEATEITTTQDLQIGNKILKAGTYTLFTVPDKDKWKIIFNSELGQWGAYTYDPSKDVLTTEVSSSNVDHLYEAFFIAFSQAQNGVEMILTWDKTKVVIPMTFVN
;
A
#
# COMPACT_ATOMS: atom_id res chain seq x y z
N MET A 1 16.81 -10.92 -55.54
CA MET A 1 15.80 -11.13 -54.48
C MET A 1 16.54 -11.23 -53.15
N SER A 2 16.69 -10.09 -52.50
CA SER A 2 17.46 -9.90 -51.27
C SER A 2 16.67 -8.91 -50.42
N HIS A 3 16.13 -9.35 -49.30
CA HIS A 3 15.54 -8.46 -48.30
C HIS A 3 16.41 -8.54 -47.05
N ASN A 4 17.42 -7.65 -47.00
CA ASN A 4 18.03 -7.20 -45.75
C ASN A 4 17.28 -5.91 -45.37
N LEU A 5 16.51 -5.94 -44.27
CA LEU A 5 15.96 -4.73 -43.69
C LEU A 5 17.08 -3.96 -43.00
N HIS A 6 17.42 -2.79 -43.55
CA HIS A 6 18.27 -1.81 -42.89
C HIS A 6 17.42 -1.03 -41.87
N PHE A 7 17.86 -1.04 -40.63
CA PHE A 7 17.29 -0.28 -39.52
C PHE A 7 17.65 1.20 -39.68
N TRP A 8 16.67 2.11 -39.69
CA TRP A 8 16.90 3.54 -39.50
C TRP A 8 16.09 4.01 -38.29
N MET A 9 16.81 4.41 -37.23
CA MET A 9 16.25 5.09 -36.06
C MET A 9 16.14 6.58 -36.37
N CYS A 10 14.93 7.15 -36.27
CA CYS A 10 14.74 8.58 -36.12
C CYS A 10 14.43 8.90 -34.66
N PHE A 11 15.28 9.70 -34.03
CA PHE A 11 15.00 10.37 -32.76
C PHE A 11 14.00 11.50 -33.01
N SER A 12 12.97 11.59 -32.17
CA SER A 12 12.04 12.73 -32.12
C SER A 12 11.98 13.21 -30.68
N GLU A 13 12.46 14.43 -30.47
CA GLU A 13 12.22 15.25 -29.28
C GLU A 13 10.76 15.68 -29.28
N SER A 14 9.97 15.12 -28.35
CA SER A 14 8.93 15.81 -27.58
C SER A 14 8.02 14.76 -26.96
N GLY A 15 8.10 14.67 -25.63
CA GLY A 15 7.30 13.74 -24.86
C GLY A 15 5.82 14.08 -24.93
N ARG A 16 5.02 13.13 -25.45
CA ARG A 16 3.69 12.73 -24.97
C ARG A 16 3.13 11.66 -25.91
N LYS A 17 3.20 10.39 -25.49
CA LYS A 17 2.50 9.27 -26.15
C LYS A 17 1.26 8.93 -25.34
N VAL A 18 0.09 9.23 -25.89
CA VAL A 18 -1.16 8.52 -25.56
C VAL A 18 -1.37 7.52 -26.69
N ILE A 19 -1.16 6.24 -26.41
CA ILE A 19 -1.49 5.15 -27.35
C ILE A 19 -2.83 4.59 -26.89
N LEU A 20 -3.90 4.98 -27.59
CA LEU A 20 -5.16 4.25 -27.58
C LEU A 20 -5.19 3.43 -28.87
N SER A 21 -4.87 2.14 -28.75
CA SER A 21 -5.02 1.17 -29.83
C SER A 21 -6.46 0.71 -29.90
N VAL A 22 -7.21 1.15 -30.91
CA VAL A 22 -8.43 0.48 -31.35
C VAL A 22 -8.31 0.19 -32.83
N LEU A 23 -8.54 -1.07 -33.15
CA LEU A 23 -8.38 -1.74 -34.43
C LEU A 23 -9.23 -1.08 -35.53
N CYS A 24 -8.63 -0.90 -36.70
CA CYS A 24 -9.30 -0.56 -37.95
C CYS A 24 -9.70 -1.85 -38.68
N SER A 25 -10.89 -1.85 -39.29
CA SER A 25 -11.29 -2.83 -40.30
C SER A 25 -12.18 -2.16 -41.34
N VAL A 26 -11.65 -2.11 -42.57
CA VAL A 26 -12.30 -2.09 -43.92
C VAL A 26 -13.20 -0.86 -44.20
N ILE A 27 -13.03 -0.07 -45.29
CA ILE A 27 -13.39 -0.38 -46.68
C ILE A 27 -12.75 0.66 -47.64
N LEU A 28 -12.32 0.17 -48.81
CA LEU A 28 -11.85 0.88 -50.00
C LEU A 28 -12.98 1.64 -50.72
N SER A 29 -12.72 2.85 -51.24
CA SER A 29 -13.00 3.14 -52.66
C SER A 29 -12.42 4.49 -53.14
N ASN A 30 -12.08 4.47 -54.42
CA ASN A 30 -11.42 5.46 -55.26
C ASN A 30 -12.11 6.83 -55.33
N GLY A 31 -11.34 7.91 -55.44
CA GLY A 31 -11.90 9.23 -55.75
C GLY A 31 -10.90 10.38 -55.82
N MET A 32 -10.21 10.44 -56.96
CA MET A 32 -9.58 11.59 -57.63
C MET A 32 -9.65 13.00 -56.99
N VAL A 33 -8.47 13.63 -56.93
CA VAL A 33 -8.22 15.06 -56.66
C VAL A 33 -8.15 15.83 -58.00
N VAL A 34 -8.90 16.93 -58.16
CA VAL A 34 -8.56 18.18 -58.92
C VAL A 34 -9.57 19.26 -58.43
N CYS A 35 -9.26 20.39 -57.79
CA CYS A 35 -8.36 21.54 -58.01
C CYS A 35 -8.94 22.69 -58.90
N ASN A 36 -9.29 23.77 -58.20
CA ASN A 36 -9.17 25.21 -58.50
C ASN A 36 -10.16 26.04 -59.35
N GLN A 37 -10.60 27.12 -58.67
CA GLN A 37 -10.74 28.54 -59.07
C GLN A 37 -11.78 28.96 -60.13
N ALA A 38 -12.79 29.73 -59.69
CA ALA A 38 -13.05 31.10 -60.16
C ALA A 38 -14.16 31.85 -59.36
N ILE A 39 -13.74 32.95 -58.72
CA ILE A 39 -14.35 34.30 -58.65
C ILE A 39 -15.89 34.42 -58.55
N GLY A 40 -16.38 34.91 -57.40
CA GLY A 40 -17.71 35.46 -57.22
C GLY A 40 -17.78 36.34 -55.98
N GLN A 41 -18.23 37.58 -56.14
CA GLN A 41 -18.25 38.63 -55.13
C GLN A 41 -19.30 38.39 -54.02
N ASN A 42 -19.01 38.95 -52.84
CA ASN A 42 -19.95 39.39 -51.80
C ASN A 42 -20.98 38.38 -51.27
N ILE A 43 -20.57 37.61 -50.25
CA ILE A 43 -21.37 37.43 -49.04
C ILE A 43 -20.39 37.56 -47.86
N ALA A 44 -20.21 38.79 -47.37
CA ALA A 44 -19.51 39.02 -46.13
C ALA A 44 -20.47 38.71 -44.98
N GLN A 45 -20.43 37.50 -44.42
CA GLN A 45 -20.83 37.22 -43.04
C GLN A 45 -20.19 35.91 -42.56
N HIS A 46 -19.56 36.00 -41.38
CA HIS A 46 -19.03 34.92 -40.54
C HIS A 46 -17.70 34.29 -40.98
N VAL A 47 -16.61 34.72 -40.33
CA VAL A 47 -15.69 33.86 -39.53
C VAL A 47 -14.56 34.72 -38.95
N SER A 48 -14.18 34.39 -37.71
CA SER A 48 -12.98 34.76 -36.97
C SER A 48 -13.00 36.08 -36.21
N GLN A 49 -13.24 36.00 -34.89
CA GLN A 49 -12.20 36.40 -33.93
C GLN A 49 -12.18 35.42 -32.75
N ASN A 50 -10.96 35.10 -32.34
CA ASN A 50 -10.58 34.27 -31.21
C ASN A 50 -11.30 34.68 -29.92
N SER A 51 -11.82 33.71 -29.18
CA SER A 51 -11.76 33.78 -27.71
C SER A 51 -11.81 32.36 -27.15
N GLU A 52 -10.82 32.07 -26.32
CA GLU A 52 -10.80 30.93 -25.41
C GLU A 52 -12.12 30.88 -24.61
N PRO A 53 -12.64 29.69 -24.25
CA PRO A 53 -13.79 29.61 -23.38
C PRO A 53 -13.42 30.19 -22.01
N GLN A 54 -13.90 31.40 -21.74
CA GLN A 54 -13.86 32.00 -20.42
C GLN A 54 -14.83 31.22 -19.54
N ILE A 55 -14.31 30.35 -18.66
CA ILE A 55 -15.08 29.90 -17.51
C ILE A 55 -15.20 31.12 -16.59
N ILE A 56 -16.30 31.85 -16.72
CA ILE A 56 -16.71 32.86 -15.77
C ILE A 56 -17.46 32.10 -14.66
N ASP A 57 -16.73 31.63 -13.65
CA ASP A 57 -17.31 31.48 -12.33
C ASP A 57 -16.79 32.63 -11.46
N THR A 58 -17.48 33.76 -11.57
CA THR A 58 -17.50 34.80 -10.56
C THR A 58 -18.03 34.20 -9.27
N ASP A 59 -17.13 33.89 -8.33
CA ASP A 59 -17.20 34.26 -6.90
C ASP A 59 -16.49 33.25 -5.99
N LEU A 60 -15.15 33.33 -5.88
CA LEU A 60 -14.39 32.57 -4.88
C LEU A 60 -14.74 32.95 -3.42
N ASN A 61 -15.55 34.01 -3.19
CA ASN A 61 -16.03 34.37 -1.85
C ASN A 61 -17.32 33.65 -1.43
N ARG A 62 -17.92 32.82 -2.31
CA ARG A 62 -19.10 32.00 -1.97
C ARG A 62 -18.77 30.65 -1.34
N ILE A 63 -17.50 30.23 -1.32
CA ILE A 63 -17.11 29.04 -0.55
C ILE A 63 -16.91 29.47 0.91
N GLN A 64 -18.01 29.47 1.67
CA GLN A 64 -17.95 29.54 3.12
C GLN A 64 -17.45 28.19 3.64
N VAL A 65 -16.12 28.03 3.75
CA VAL A 65 -15.55 26.90 4.48
C VAL A 65 -15.69 27.24 5.97
N ASP A 66 -16.74 26.74 6.62
CA ASP A 66 -17.05 27.03 8.04
C ASP A 66 -15.87 26.72 8.98
N SER A 67 -15.05 25.73 8.61
CA SER A 67 -13.73 25.53 9.20
C SER A 67 -12.88 24.60 8.34
N VAL A 68 -11.62 24.95 8.13
CA VAL A 68 -10.62 23.99 7.66
C VAL A 68 -10.25 23.13 8.85
N ILE A 69 -10.85 21.95 8.98
CA ILE A 69 -10.42 20.95 9.96
C ILE A 69 -9.07 20.43 9.48
N THR A 70 -7.98 20.88 10.11
CA THR A 70 -6.69 20.24 9.93
C THR A 70 -6.75 18.88 10.62
N PRO A 71 -6.41 17.77 9.94
CA PRO A 71 -6.43 16.46 10.57
C PRO A 71 -5.45 16.49 11.74
N VAL A 72 -5.93 16.21 12.95
CA VAL A 72 -5.08 16.11 14.13
C VAL A 72 -4.03 15.04 13.86
N GLN A 73 -2.76 15.45 13.84
CA GLN A 73 -1.66 14.51 13.63
C GLN A 73 -1.60 13.56 14.82
N ARG A 74 -1.91 12.28 14.57
CA ARG A 74 -1.82 11.25 15.60
C ARG A 74 -0.37 11.13 16.10
N ALA A 75 -0.20 11.00 17.41
CA ALA A 75 1.12 10.88 18.04
C ALA A 75 1.90 9.62 17.58
N SER A 76 1.18 8.61 17.10
CA SER A 76 1.71 7.37 16.53
C SER A 76 1.12 7.21 15.13
N PRO A 77 1.83 7.52 14.03
CA PRO A 77 1.28 7.44 12.67
C PRO A 77 0.83 6.01 12.33
N ILE A 78 -0.07 5.87 11.34
CA ILE A 78 -0.39 4.55 10.77
C ILE A 78 0.77 4.18 9.85
N ALA A 79 1.27 2.96 9.99
CA ALA A 79 2.29 2.39 9.12
C ALA A 79 1.73 1.11 8.46
N ILE A 80 2.26 0.80 7.28
CA ILE A 80 1.90 -0.39 6.51
C ILE A 80 3.17 -1.12 6.13
N ALA A 81 3.26 -2.40 6.48
CA ALA A 81 4.27 -3.32 5.97
C ALA A 81 3.64 -4.22 4.91
N THR A 82 4.36 -4.48 3.81
CA THR A 82 3.85 -5.37 2.75
C THR A 82 4.92 -6.35 2.29
N TYR A 83 4.48 -7.56 1.95
CA TYR A 83 5.23 -8.54 1.20
C TYR A 83 4.42 -8.91 -0.04
N LYS A 84 5.04 -8.81 -1.23
CA LYS A 84 4.35 -9.07 -2.50
C LYS A 84 5.23 -9.95 -3.39
N LYS A 85 4.75 -11.16 -3.67
CA LYS A 85 5.36 -12.11 -4.62
C LYS A 85 4.22 -12.87 -5.30
N SER A 86 3.79 -12.39 -6.47
CA SER A 86 2.60 -12.90 -7.17
C SER A 86 2.54 -14.44 -7.20
N PRO A 87 1.41 -15.08 -6.81
CA PRO A 87 0.12 -14.49 -6.41
C PRO A 87 0.01 -14.09 -4.92
N ILE A 88 1.09 -14.21 -4.17
CA ILE A 88 1.14 -14.03 -2.71
C ILE A 88 1.22 -12.54 -2.36
N TYR A 89 0.34 -12.13 -1.45
CA TYR A 89 0.33 -10.79 -0.87
C TYR A 89 0.06 -10.89 0.64
N ILE A 90 0.92 -10.25 1.41
CA ILE A 90 0.75 -10.07 2.86
C ILE A 90 0.83 -8.58 3.16
N LYS A 91 -0.11 -8.08 3.96
CA LYS A 91 -0.18 -6.69 4.40
C LYS A 91 -0.37 -6.65 5.90
N VAL A 92 0.38 -5.79 6.58
CA VAL A 92 0.18 -5.50 8.00
C VAL A 92 -0.06 -4.01 8.16
N THR A 93 -1.17 -3.63 8.77
CA THR A 93 -1.50 -2.25 9.13
C THR A 93 -1.40 -2.11 10.64
N TYR A 94 -0.64 -1.12 11.10
CA TYR A 94 -0.39 -0.93 12.54
C TYR A 94 -0.19 0.54 12.89
N GLY A 95 -0.52 0.92 14.13
CA GLY A 95 -0.04 2.18 14.69
C GLY A 95 1.42 2.05 15.11
N GLN A 96 2.28 2.97 14.66
CA GLN A 96 3.71 2.98 14.94
C GLN A 96 4.01 3.85 16.19
N PRO A 97 4.20 3.25 17.39
CA PRO A 97 4.67 3.98 18.56
C PRO A 97 6.15 4.36 18.45
N MET A 98 6.52 5.40 19.19
CA MET A 98 7.89 5.92 19.31
C MET A 98 8.40 5.66 20.72
N LYS A 99 9.70 5.37 20.90
CA LYS A 99 10.29 5.09 22.20
C LYS A 99 10.30 6.31 23.09
N ARG A 100 10.79 7.46 22.58
CA ARG A 100 10.81 8.75 23.30
C ARG A 100 11.50 8.65 24.67
N GLY A 101 12.67 8.01 24.70
CA GLY A 101 13.47 7.86 25.92
C GLY A 101 12.92 6.86 26.96
N ARG A 102 11.76 6.24 26.73
CA ARG A 102 11.17 5.25 27.63
C ARG A 102 11.85 3.89 27.52
N GLU A 103 11.78 3.10 28.58
CA GLU A 103 12.04 1.65 28.51
C GLU A 103 10.78 0.97 28.00
N ILE A 104 10.91 0.16 26.94
CA ILE A 104 9.76 -0.42 26.25
C ILE A 104 9.31 -1.72 26.91
N PHE A 105 10.03 -2.80 26.67
CA PHE A 105 9.62 -4.12 27.13
C PHE A 105 9.99 -4.31 28.60
N GLY A 106 9.05 -4.82 29.38
CA GLY A 106 9.16 -4.94 30.84
C GLY A 106 8.76 -3.69 31.62
N LYS A 107 8.49 -2.56 30.95
CA LYS A 107 7.94 -1.34 31.58
C LYS A 107 6.72 -0.79 30.84
N LEU A 108 6.92 -0.15 29.68
CA LEU A 108 5.80 0.40 28.90
C LEU A 108 4.87 -0.72 28.41
N GLU A 109 5.46 -1.78 27.89
CA GLU A 109 4.78 -3.01 27.50
C GLU A 109 5.29 -4.12 28.45
N PRO A 110 4.56 -4.41 29.54
CA PRO A 110 5.02 -5.34 30.57
C PRO A 110 5.16 -6.77 30.02
N TYR A 111 6.13 -7.50 30.55
CA TYR A 111 6.28 -8.92 30.21
C TYR A 111 5.11 -9.76 30.72
N GLY A 112 4.72 -10.77 29.95
CA GLY A 112 3.60 -11.64 30.25
C GLY A 112 2.22 -11.00 30.07
N GLN A 113 2.16 -9.74 29.58
CA GLN A 113 0.90 -9.04 29.31
C GLN A 113 0.58 -9.00 27.82
N LEU A 114 -0.71 -9.07 27.51
CA LEU A 114 -1.19 -9.00 26.14
C LEU A 114 -0.99 -7.59 25.59
N TRP A 115 -0.37 -7.52 24.42
CA TRP A 115 -0.12 -6.30 23.69
C TRP A 115 -0.73 -6.38 22.29
N ARG A 116 -1.31 -5.26 21.85
CA ARG A 116 -1.90 -5.08 20.52
C ARG A 116 -0.89 -4.97 19.38
N THR A 117 0.40 -5.14 19.70
CA THR A 117 1.51 -5.12 18.75
C THR A 117 1.59 -3.83 17.95
N GLY A 118 1.40 -2.68 18.62
CA GLY A 118 1.29 -1.37 17.99
C GLY A 118 0.68 -0.33 18.94
N SER A 119 0.21 0.80 18.40
CA SER A 119 -0.48 1.84 19.16
C SER A 119 -1.88 2.16 18.63
N ASN A 120 -2.77 2.61 19.52
CA ASN A 120 -4.19 2.89 19.26
C ASN A 120 -4.97 1.64 18.85
N GLU A 121 -5.22 1.43 17.56
CA GLU A 121 -5.91 0.26 17.01
C GLU A 121 -5.02 -0.98 17.13
N ALA A 122 -5.63 -2.15 17.24
CA ALA A 122 -4.92 -3.41 17.20
C ALA A 122 -4.36 -3.65 15.79
N THR A 123 -3.15 -4.20 15.72
CA THR A 123 -2.48 -4.45 14.44
C THR A 123 -3.25 -5.49 13.64
N GLU A 124 -3.49 -5.23 12.36
CA GLU A 124 -4.19 -6.14 11.46
C GLU A 124 -3.26 -6.69 10.40
N ILE A 125 -3.35 -8.00 10.15
CA ILE A 125 -2.61 -8.71 9.11
C ILE A 125 -3.58 -9.35 8.13
N THR A 126 -3.38 -9.12 6.84
CA THR A 126 -4.06 -9.79 5.74
C THR A 126 -3.07 -10.64 4.96
N THR A 127 -3.42 -11.89 4.65
CA THR A 127 -2.66 -12.78 3.77
C THR A 127 -3.56 -13.41 2.71
N THR A 128 -3.09 -13.49 1.47
CA THR A 128 -3.82 -14.14 0.36
C THR A 128 -3.50 -15.63 0.19
N GLN A 129 -2.54 -16.15 0.95
CA GLN A 129 -2.12 -17.55 0.93
C GLN A 129 -2.21 -18.13 2.34
N ASP A 130 -2.52 -19.43 2.42
CA ASP A 130 -2.39 -20.19 3.66
C ASP A 130 -0.92 -20.19 4.13
N LEU A 131 -0.70 -19.86 5.40
CA LEU A 131 0.62 -19.76 6.01
C LEU A 131 0.77 -20.81 7.10
N GLN A 132 1.80 -21.64 7.00
CA GLN A 132 2.22 -22.49 8.11
C GLN A 132 3.09 -21.66 9.05
N ILE A 133 2.67 -21.56 10.31
CA ILE A 133 3.34 -20.81 11.37
C ILE A 133 3.52 -21.74 12.56
N GLY A 134 4.78 -22.09 12.85
CA GLY A 134 5.09 -23.18 13.79
C GLY A 134 4.48 -24.50 13.30
N ASN A 135 3.62 -25.11 14.11
CA ASN A 135 2.93 -26.37 13.79
C ASN A 135 1.48 -26.19 13.33
N LYS A 136 1.01 -24.95 13.11
CA LYS A 136 -0.37 -24.64 12.74
C LYS A 136 -0.45 -23.94 11.38
N ILE A 137 -1.56 -24.13 10.68
CA ILE A 137 -1.89 -23.43 9.44
C ILE A 137 -2.82 -22.26 9.77
N LEU A 138 -2.39 -21.05 9.43
CA LEU A 138 -3.25 -19.87 9.32
C LEU A 138 -3.84 -19.83 7.92
N LYS A 139 -5.17 -19.83 7.80
CA LYS A 139 -5.84 -19.74 6.51
C LYS A 139 -5.68 -18.35 5.89
N ALA A 140 -5.79 -18.26 4.57
CA ALA A 140 -5.90 -16.98 3.88
C ALA A 140 -7.05 -16.15 4.46
N GLY A 141 -6.81 -14.88 4.76
CA GLY A 141 -7.78 -14.04 5.47
C GLY A 141 -7.15 -12.81 6.10
N THR A 142 -7.96 -12.09 6.89
CA THR A 142 -7.55 -10.96 7.70
C THR A 142 -7.76 -11.28 9.18
N TYR A 143 -6.77 -10.95 10.00
CA TYR A 143 -6.72 -11.25 11.42
C TYR A 143 -6.15 -10.06 12.20
N THR A 144 -6.48 -9.97 13.48
CA THR A 144 -5.77 -9.10 14.41
C THR A 144 -4.55 -9.83 14.99
N LEU A 145 -3.44 -9.12 15.12
CA LEU A 145 -2.17 -9.60 15.65
C LEU A 145 -1.95 -9.10 17.06
N PHE A 146 -2.08 -9.99 18.04
CA PHE A 146 -1.66 -9.74 19.41
C PHE A 146 -0.34 -10.44 19.70
N THR A 147 0.39 -9.89 20.66
CA THR A 147 1.63 -10.48 21.16
C THR A 147 1.65 -10.47 22.68
N VAL A 148 2.32 -11.44 23.29
CA VAL A 148 2.67 -11.40 24.71
C VAL A 148 4.19 -11.37 24.79
N PRO A 149 4.79 -10.19 25.05
CA PRO A 149 6.23 -10.08 25.19
C PRO A 149 6.73 -10.85 26.41
N ASP A 150 7.88 -11.50 26.26
CA ASP A 150 8.71 -11.99 27.36
C ASP A 150 10.19 -11.67 27.05
N LYS A 151 11.11 -12.07 27.94
CA LYS A 151 12.54 -11.81 27.79
C LYS A 151 13.14 -12.52 26.59
N ASP A 152 12.86 -13.82 26.45
CA ASP A 152 13.51 -14.69 25.46
C ASP A 152 12.56 -15.21 24.38
N LYS A 153 11.25 -15.21 24.66
CA LYS A 153 10.22 -15.74 23.77
C LYS A 153 8.99 -14.87 23.77
N TRP A 154 8.40 -14.69 22.61
CA TRP A 154 7.14 -13.97 22.47
C TRP A 154 6.06 -14.94 22.04
N LYS A 155 4.90 -14.82 22.68
CA LYS A 155 3.69 -15.47 22.18
C LYS A 155 3.10 -14.60 21.10
N ILE A 156 2.83 -15.18 19.94
CA ILE A 156 2.20 -14.53 18.79
C ILE A 156 0.80 -15.11 18.65
N ILE A 157 -0.19 -14.25 18.57
CA ILE A 157 -1.60 -14.62 18.56
C ILE A 157 -2.27 -13.96 17.35
N PHE A 158 -2.90 -14.78 16.53
CA PHE A 158 -3.78 -14.35 15.45
C PHE A 158 -5.21 -14.55 15.92
N ASN A 159 -5.98 -13.46 15.94
CA ASN A 159 -7.35 -13.42 16.42
C ASN A 159 -8.29 -13.04 15.26
N SER A 160 -9.48 -13.65 15.22
CA SER A 160 -10.45 -13.47 14.13
C SER A 160 -11.32 -12.22 14.25
N GLU A 161 -11.34 -11.56 15.40
CA GLU A 161 -12.08 -10.31 15.61
C GLU A 161 -11.24 -9.11 15.16
N LEU A 162 -11.84 -8.23 14.35
CA LEU A 162 -11.18 -7.10 13.68
C LEU A 162 -11.64 -5.75 14.23
N GLY A 163 -10.91 -4.67 13.90
CA GLY A 163 -11.32 -3.30 14.25
C GLY A 163 -11.23 -2.98 15.75
N GLN A 164 -10.50 -3.79 16.52
CA GLN A 164 -10.37 -3.61 17.96
C GLN A 164 -9.52 -2.39 18.31
N TRP A 165 -9.95 -1.62 19.30
CA TRP A 165 -9.14 -0.56 19.89
C TRP A 165 -8.38 -1.10 21.09
N GLY A 166 -7.06 -0.95 21.10
CA GLY A 166 -6.27 -1.46 22.21
C GLY A 166 -6.22 -3.00 22.23
N ALA A 167 -6.23 -3.55 23.45
CA ALA A 167 -6.44 -4.98 23.71
C ALA A 167 -7.61 -5.19 24.71
N TYR A 168 -8.47 -4.18 24.87
CA TYR A 168 -9.48 -4.14 25.93
C TYR A 168 -10.67 -5.06 25.65
N THR A 169 -10.99 -5.29 24.39
CA THR A 169 -12.07 -6.15 23.91
C THR A 169 -11.57 -7.52 23.48
N TYR A 170 -10.33 -7.87 23.81
CA TYR A 170 -9.74 -9.15 23.40
C TYR A 170 -10.53 -10.33 23.98
N ASP A 171 -10.99 -11.21 23.09
CA ASP A 171 -11.62 -12.48 23.42
C ASP A 171 -10.72 -13.65 22.99
N PRO A 172 -10.14 -14.42 23.95
CA PRO A 172 -9.34 -15.61 23.65
C PRO A 172 -10.08 -16.68 22.85
N SER A 173 -11.43 -16.71 22.92
CA SER A 173 -12.23 -17.68 22.15
C SER A 173 -12.16 -17.44 20.63
N LYS A 174 -11.70 -16.26 20.22
CA LYS A 174 -11.52 -15.84 18.82
C LYS A 174 -10.10 -16.10 18.30
N ASP A 175 -9.20 -16.64 19.13
CA ASP A 175 -7.84 -16.98 18.73
C ASP A 175 -7.85 -18.14 17.72
N VAL A 176 -7.35 -17.88 16.52
CA VAL A 176 -7.27 -18.89 15.45
C VAL A 176 -5.91 -19.60 15.45
N LEU A 177 -4.85 -18.90 15.85
CA LEU A 177 -3.50 -19.45 15.90
C LEU A 177 -2.72 -18.78 17.03
N THR A 178 -2.03 -19.59 17.81
CA THR A 178 -1.06 -19.14 18.81
C THR A 178 0.23 -19.92 18.60
N THR A 179 1.36 -19.22 18.57
CA THR A 179 2.69 -19.81 18.49
C THR A 179 3.67 -19.06 19.38
N GLU A 180 4.79 -19.69 19.70
CA GLU A 180 5.91 -19.02 20.39
C GLU A 180 7.09 -18.87 19.43
N VAL A 181 7.72 -17.70 19.47
CA VAL A 181 8.91 -17.39 18.68
C VAL A 181 9.97 -16.78 19.59
N SER A 182 11.24 -16.92 19.21
CA SER A 182 12.33 -16.34 20.02
C SER A 182 12.41 -14.82 19.80
N SER A 183 12.65 -14.09 20.89
CA SER A 183 13.10 -12.70 20.84
C SER A 183 14.62 -12.65 20.94
N SER A 184 15.21 -11.63 20.33
CA SER A 184 16.64 -11.38 20.35
C SER A 184 16.89 -9.89 20.52
N ASN A 185 18.09 -9.53 20.94
CA ASN A 185 18.51 -8.14 20.94
C ASN A 185 19.28 -7.80 19.66
N VAL A 186 19.15 -6.56 19.24
CA VAL A 186 19.93 -5.93 18.17
C VAL A 186 20.84 -4.86 18.76
N ASP A 187 21.98 -4.62 18.10
CA ASP A 187 22.98 -3.65 18.59
C ASP A 187 22.48 -2.21 18.47
N HIS A 188 21.70 -1.94 17.42
CA HIS A 188 21.14 -0.62 17.14
C HIS A 188 19.84 -0.39 17.91
N LEU A 189 19.70 0.80 18.49
CA LEU A 189 18.46 1.24 19.14
C LEU A 189 17.51 1.85 18.10
N TYR A 190 16.31 1.29 17.98
CA TYR A 190 15.28 1.78 17.08
C TYR A 190 14.23 2.60 17.82
N GLU A 191 14.16 3.90 17.51
CA GLU A 191 13.20 4.82 18.12
C GLU A 191 11.74 4.47 17.77
N ALA A 192 11.46 4.16 16.49
CA ALA A 192 10.13 3.78 16.05
C ALA A 192 9.96 2.26 16.08
N PHE A 193 8.81 1.77 16.53
CA PHE A 193 8.40 0.40 16.27
C PHE A 193 8.16 0.21 14.77
N PHE A 194 8.67 -0.85 14.18
CA PHE A 194 8.32 -1.19 12.80
C PHE A 194 8.17 -2.69 12.61
N ILE A 195 7.39 -3.00 11.57
CA ILE A 195 7.19 -4.34 11.04
C ILE A 195 7.79 -4.36 9.64
N ALA A 196 8.58 -5.38 9.35
CA ALA A 196 9.20 -5.60 8.05
C ALA A 196 9.06 -7.06 7.62
N PHE A 197 9.30 -7.32 6.34
CA PHE A 197 9.31 -8.67 5.79
C PHE A 197 10.66 -8.97 5.15
N SER A 198 11.18 -10.17 5.41
CA SER A 198 12.36 -10.71 4.74
C SER A 198 11.98 -11.98 3.98
N GLN A 199 12.50 -12.14 2.77
CA GLN A 199 12.24 -13.35 1.98
C GLN A 199 12.97 -14.55 2.59
N ALA A 200 12.25 -15.66 2.76
CA ALA A 200 12.83 -16.96 3.12
C ALA A 200 12.69 -17.94 1.93
N GLN A 201 13.39 -19.08 2.01
CA GLN A 201 13.44 -20.04 0.91
C GLN A 201 12.05 -20.54 0.47
N ASN A 202 11.22 -20.95 1.43
CA ASN A 202 9.88 -21.51 1.20
C ASN A 202 8.78 -20.64 1.82
N GLY A 203 9.05 -19.35 2.00
CA GLY A 203 8.22 -18.52 2.87
C GLY A 203 8.69 -17.08 2.97
N VAL A 204 8.32 -16.48 4.09
CA VAL A 204 8.65 -15.12 4.46
C VAL A 204 8.79 -15.05 5.98
N GLU A 205 9.70 -14.21 6.44
CA GLU A 205 9.85 -13.87 7.84
C GLU A 205 9.22 -12.51 8.09
N MET A 206 8.28 -12.44 9.03
CA MET A 206 7.79 -11.18 9.56
C MET A 206 8.66 -10.76 10.74
N ILE A 207 9.22 -9.56 10.67
CA ILE A 207 10.19 -9.05 11.63
C ILE A 207 9.57 -7.87 12.36
N LEU A 208 9.49 -7.97 13.68
CA LEU A 208 9.02 -6.90 14.57
C LEU A 208 10.24 -6.34 15.29
N THR A 209 10.43 -5.02 15.27
CA THR A 209 11.58 -4.40 15.96
C THR A 209 11.13 -3.12 16.67
N TRP A 210 11.50 -3.00 17.94
CA TRP A 210 11.38 -1.75 18.72
C TRP A 210 12.47 -1.68 19.78
N ASP A 211 13.00 -0.48 20.03
CA ASP A 211 14.12 -0.30 20.95
C ASP A 211 15.28 -1.19 20.52
N LYS A 212 15.74 -2.10 21.40
CA LYS A 212 16.76 -3.09 21.06
C LYS A 212 16.19 -4.49 20.84
N THR A 213 14.88 -4.68 20.88
CA THR A 213 14.27 -6.00 20.76
C THR A 213 13.84 -6.28 19.33
N LYS A 214 14.21 -7.44 18.83
CA LYS A 214 13.83 -7.99 17.52
C LYS A 214 13.17 -9.35 17.71
N VAL A 215 12.04 -9.54 17.02
CA VAL A 215 11.30 -10.80 16.98
C VAL A 215 11.12 -11.19 15.53
N VAL A 216 11.42 -12.46 15.22
CA VAL A 216 11.27 -13.02 13.88
C VAL A 216 10.19 -14.10 13.93
N ILE A 217 9.19 -13.95 13.07
CA ILE A 217 8.08 -14.89 12.94
C ILE A 217 8.21 -15.57 11.58
N PRO A 218 8.73 -16.81 11.52
CA PRO A 218 8.84 -17.56 10.29
C PRO A 218 7.46 -18.02 9.82
N MET A 219 7.15 -17.80 8.55
CA MET A 219 5.90 -18.22 7.92
C MET A 219 6.22 -18.89 6.59
N THR A 220 5.86 -20.15 6.43
CA THR A 220 6.05 -20.88 5.17
C THR A 220 4.74 -20.95 4.40
N PHE A 221 4.80 -20.84 3.07
CA PHE A 221 3.61 -20.93 2.23
C PHE A 221 3.13 -22.37 2.17
N VAL A 222 1.84 -22.59 2.42
CA VAL A 222 1.18 -23.88 2.19
C VAL A 222 0.74 -23.92 0.74
N ASN A 223 1.18 -24.94 0.01
CA ASN A 223 0.80 -25.17 -1.39
C ASN A 223 -0.52 -25.94 -1.50
#